data_AF-A0A8T4XY45-F1
#
_entry.id   AF-A0A8T4XY45-F1
#
_cell.length_a   1.000
_cell.length_b   1.000
_cell.length_c   1.000
_cell.angle_alpha   90.00
_cell.angle_beta   90.00
_cell.angle_gamma   90.00
#
_symmetry.space_group_name_H-M   'P 1'
#
loop_
_entity.id
_entity.type
_entity.pdbx_description
1 polymer ?
#
loop_
_entity_poly.entity_id
_entity_poly.type
_entity_poly.pdbx_seq_one_letter_code
_entity_poly.pdbx_strand_id
1 'polypeptide(L)'
;MKLFRVKPNEFVNENYKGFMNINLRVEKLSGKVLVDKDADLVMRNFVRWLYHLLAQYALADTPSVTLVDAGGTARTGHIGRSTTASLKYSRNVATGAGQADIGMDTSGIVIGSGTTAPSRTDYAMQSLIPHGTGAGQITYNRQTYEELNEYSFRLTREFTNAGSDLNVSEAGLYNLTLVNSDSVYQILFLRDVFTTVTVTAGNGIRVRYTFSF
;
A
#
# COMPACT_ATOMS: atom_id res chain seq x y z
N MET A 1 21.46 19.05 -40.79
CA MET A 1 20.68 18.85 -39.54
C MET A 1 21.52 18.00 -38.58
N LYS A 2 22.18 18.63 -37.59
CA LYS A 2 22.99 17.92 -36.58
C LYS A 2 22.04 17.31 -35.54
N LEU A 3 21.96 15.98 -35.48
CA LEU A 3 21.30 15.29 -34.38
C LEU A 3 22.16 15.45 -33.12
N PHE A 4 21.63 16.16 -32.12
CA PHE A 4 22.17 16.14 -30.77
C PHE A 4 21.83 14.77 -30.16
N ARG A 5 22.84 13.88 -30.05
CA ARG A 5 22.76 12.70 -29.18
C ARG A 5 23.01 13.18 -27.75
N VAL A 6 21.93 13.31 -26.98
CA VAL A 6 22.01 13.47 -25.53
C VAL A 6 22.48 12.14 -24.92
N LYS A 7 23.46 12.18 -24.02
CA LYS A 7 23.99 10.99 -23.37
C LYS A 7 22.96 10.46 -22.35
N PRO A 8 22.81 9.14 -22.18
CA PRO A 8 21.73 8.55 -21.37
C PRO A 8 21.70 8.90 -19.87
N ASN A 9 22.71 9.60 -19.33
CA ASN A 9 22.91 9.76 -17.89
C ASN A 9 22.89 11.21 -17.38
N GLU A 10 22.47 12.20 -18.18
CA GLU A 10 22.46 13.62 -17.79
C GLU A 10 21.13 14.11 -17.17
N PHE A 11 20.18 13.22 -16.87
CA PHE A 11 18.90 13.57 -16.23
C PHE A 11 18.74 13.01 -14.80
N VAL A 12 19.78 13.07 -13.97
CA VAL A 12 19.55 12.99 -12.52
C VAL A 12 19.47 14.43 -12.00
N ASN A 13 18.38 15.11 -12.36
CA ASN A 13 18.01 16.34 -11.66
C ASN A 13 17.39 15.89 -10.33
N GLU A 14 18.11 16.10 -9.24
CA GLU A 14 17.70 15.82 -7.86
C GLU A 14 16.40 16.55 -7.45
N ASN A 15 15.87 17.45 -8.30
CA ASN A 15 14.63 18.18 -8.07
C ASN A 15 13.38 17.58 -8.73
N TYR A 16 13.46 16.46 -9.45
CA TYR A 16 12.25 15.73 -9.82
C TYR A 16 11.79 14.88 -8.62
N LYS A 17 11.03 15.51 -7.71
CA LYS A 17 10.01 14.75 -6.99
C LYS A 17 9.15 14.09 -8.07
N GLY A 18 9.11 12.76 -8.08
CA GLY A 18 8.44 12.00 -9.15
C GLY A 18 6.99 12.45 -9.34
N PHE A 19 6.40 12.09 -10.49
CA PHE A 19 4.99 12.32 -10.87
C PHE A 19 3.95 11.94 -9.80
N MET A 20 4.35 11.20 -8.78
CA MET A 20 3.57 10.91 -7.60
C MET A 20 4.48 10.93 -6.38
N ASN A 21 4.14 11.73 -5.37
CA ASN A 21 4.75 11.70 -4.05
C ASN A 21 3.82 10.99 -3.07
N ILE A 22 4.40 10.14 -2.22
CA ILE A 22 3.68 9.46 -1.14
C ILE A 22 4.38 9.82 0.16
N ASN A 23 3.66 10.43 1.10
CA ASN A 23 4.14 10.75 2.43
C ASN A 23 3.54 9.81 3.47
N LEU A 24 4.38 9.23 4.32
CA LEU A 24 3.99 8.47 5.50
C LEU A 24 4.05 9.38 6.73
N ARG A 25 2.97 9.37 7.50
CA ARG A 25 2.93 10.04 8.79
C ARG A 25 2.35 9.14 9.88
N VAL A 26 3.05 9.06 11.01
CA VAL A 26 2.65 8.33 12.22
C VAL A 26 2.54 9.31 13.37
N GLU A 27 1.38 9.33 14.03
CA GLU A 27 1.08 10.26 15.12
C GLU A 27 0.49 9.50 16.32
N LYS A 28 0.63 10.05 17.52
CA LYS A 28 -0.27 9.67 18.61
C LYS A 28 -1.70 10.12 18.29
N LEU A 29 -2.71 9.45 18.86
CA LEU A 29 -4.10 9.91 18.73
C LEU A 29 -4.31 11.34 19.28
N SER A 30 -3.46 11.80 20.20
CA SER A 30 -3.42 13.19 20.68
C SER A 30 -2.91 14.22 19.66
N GLY A 31 -2.44 13.77 18.48
CA GLY A 31 -1.93 14.63 17.41
C GLY A 31 -0.42 14.88 17.43
N LYS A 32 0.31 14.38 18.43
CA LYS A 32 1.79 14.48 18.42
C LYS A 32 2.36 13.63 17.28
N VAL A 33 3.09 14.28 16.37
CA VAL A 33 3.82 13.60 15.29
C VAL A 33 4.99 12.80 15.86
N LEU A 34 5.13 11.57 15.39
CA LEU A 34 6.19 10.63 15.76
C LEU A 34 7.09 10.32 14.57
N VAL A 35 6.50 10.22 13.38
CA VAL A 35 7.17 10.01 12.10
C VAL A 35 6.47 10.86 11.06
N ASP A 36 7.24 11.56 10.22
CA ASP A 36 6.77 12.26 9.03
C ASP A 36 7.90 12.20 8.00
N LYS A 37 7.68 11.44 6.92
CA LYS A 37 8.71 11.16 5.90
C LYS A 37 8.07 10.88 4.55
N ASP A 38 8.83 11.09 3.48
CA ASP A 38 8.50 10.47 2.20
C ASP A 38 8.53 8.93 2.36
N ALA A 39 7.61 8.24 1.70
CA ALA A 39 7.55 6.79 1.73
C ALA A 39 8.81 6.19 1.07
N ASP A 40 9.37 5.15 1.70
CA ASP A 40 10.61 4.51 1.29
C ASP A 40 10.51 3.93 -0.11
N LEU A 41 9.52 3.06 -0.32
CA LEU A 41 9.38 2.31 -1.55
C LEU A 41 7.93 2.00 -1.87
N VAL A 42 7.60 2.27 -3.14
CA VAL A 42 6.47 1.68 -3.82
C VAL A 42 6.85 0.28 -4.29
N MET A 43 6.04 -0.73 -3.94
CA MET A 43 6.31 -2.12 -4.29
C MET A 43 6.14 -2.34 -5.79
N ARG A 44 6.88 -3.32 -6.34
CA ARG A 44 6.74 -3.73 -7.75
C ARG A 44 5.32 -4.15 -8.09
N ASN A 45 4.59 -4.72 -7.13
CA ASN A 45 3.17 -5.03 -7.28
C ASN A 45 2.34 -3.80 -7.64
N PHE A 46 2.53 -2.67 -6.94
CA PHE A 46 1.82 -1.43 -7.24
C PHE A 46 2.18 -0.89 -8.63
N VAL A 47 3.47 -0.87 -8.98
CA VAL A 47 3.91 -0.38 -10.31
C VAL A 47 3.32 -1.23 -11.43
N ARG A 48 3.31 -2.56 -11.26
CA ARG A 48 2.68 -3.48 -12.23
C ARG A 48 1.18 -3.25 -12.32
N TRP A 49 0.51 -3.10 -11.18
CA TRP A 49 -0.91 -2.82 -11.13
C TRP A 49 -1.24 -1.50 -11.87
N LEU A 50 -0.52 -0.42 -11.58
CA LEU A 50 -0.71 0.87 -12.23
C LEU A 50 -0.42 0.83 -13.72
N TYR A 51 0.68 0.19 -14.15
CA TYR A 51 1.00 0.02 -15.57
C TYR A 51 -0.14 -0.66 -16.34
N HIS A 52 -0.69 -1.75 -15.81
CA HIS A 52 -1.77 -2.48 -16.47
C HIS A 52 -3.10 -1.72 -16.43
N LEU A 53 -3.36 -0.96 -15.36
CA LEU A 53 -4.51 -0.05 -15.29
C LEU A 53 -4.45 1.00 -16.40
N LEU A 54 -3.28 1.59 -16.64
CA LEU A 54 -3.08 2.59 -17.69
C LEU A 54 -3.03 1.99 -19.10
N ALA A 55 -2.48 0.78 -19.25
CA ALA A 55 -2.38 0.08 -20.54
C ALA A 55 -3.70 -0.52 -21.02
N GLN A 56 -4.71 -0.65 -20.14
CA GLN A 56 -5.99 -1.30 -20.46
C GLN A 56 -6.69 -0.67 -21.68
N TYR A 57 -6.49 0.63 -21.94
CA TYR A 57 -7.15 1.32 -23.05
C TYR A 57 -6.46 1.14 -24.41
N ALA A 58 -5.24 0.59 -24.45
CA ALA A 58 -4.41 0.59 -25.65
C ALA A 58 -4.50 -0.67 -26.53
N LEU A 59 -5.06 -1.78 -26.03
CA LEU A 59 -4.99 -3.09 -26.69
C LEU A 59 -6.37 -3.77 -26.75
N ALA A 60 -6.70 -4.33 -27.92
CA ALA A 60 -7.95 -5.08 -28.15
C ALA A 60 -8.05 -6.38 -27.31
N ASP A 61 -6.91 -6.87 -26.81
CA ASP A 61 -6.80 -7.94 -25.82
C ASP A 61 -6.38 -7.36 -24.47
N THR A 62 -7.09 -7.69 -23.40
CA THR A 62 -6.81 -7.15 -22.06
C THR A 62 -5.49 -7.73 -21.53
N PRO A 63 -4.42 -6.94 -21.34
CA PRO A 63 -3.14 -7.49 -20.88
C PRO A 63 -3.29 -8.10 -19.48
N SER A 64 -2.81 -9.34 -19.30
CA SER A 64 -2.78 -9.98 -17.99
C SER A 64 -1.65 -9.40 -17.13
N VAL A 65 -1.94 -9.08 -15.88
CA VAL A 65 -0.95 -8.69 -14.86
C VAL A 65 -0.56 -9.91 -14.02
N THR A 66 0.73 -10.03 -13.68
CA THR A 66 1.20 -10.97 -12.65
C THR A 66 1.68 -10.21 -11.42
N LEU A 67 0.98 -10.39 -10.30
CA LEU A 67 1.28 -9.84 -8.98
C LEU A 67 1.76 -10.98 -8.06
N VAL A 68 2.49 -10.66 -6.99
CA VAL A 68 2.87 -11.64 -5.97
C VAL A 68 2.04 -11.39 -4.72
N ASP A 69 1.33 -12.40 -4.23
CA ASP A 69 0.52 -12.28 -3.02
C ASP A 69 1.36 -12.30 -1.74
N ALA A 70 0.72 -11.99 -0.61
CA ALA A 70 1.37 -12.01 0.72
C ALA A 70 1.92 -13.38 1.13
N GLY A 71 1.49 -14.46 0.47
CA GLY A 71 2.05 -15.82 0.63
C GLY A 71 3.23 -16.11 -0.30
N GLY A 72 3.68 -15.14 -1.09
CA GLY A 72 4.79 -15.28 -2.04
C GLY A 72 4.41 -15.97 -3.36
N THR A 73 3.11 -16.23 -3.59
CA THR A 73 2.65 -16.91 -4.80
C THR A 73 2.37 -15.89 -5.91
N ALA A 74 2.87 -16.17 -7.12
CA ALA A 74 2.52 -15.39 -8.30
C ALA A 74 1.06 -15.63 -8.71
N ARG A 75 0.31 -14.55 -8.89
CA ARG A 75 -1.10 -14.52 -9.28
C ARG A 75 -1.23 -13.76 -10.59
N THR A 76 -1.72 -14.44 -11.62
CA THR A 76 -1.95 -13.85 -12.95
C THR A 76 -3.44 -13.64 -13.17
N GLY A 77 -3.83 -12.42 -13.53
CA GLY A 77 -5.21 -12.06 -13.82
C GLY A 77 -5.30 -10.84 -14.73
N HIS A 78 -6.50 -10.33 -14.99
CA HIS A 78 -6.70 -9.14 -15.83
C HIS A 78 -7.11 -7.95 -14.97
N ILE A 79 -6.60 -6.75 -15.29
CA ILE A 79 -7.07 -5.51 -14.67
C ILE A 79 -8.17 -4.91 -15.54
N GLY A 80 -9.37 -4.80 -14.96
CA GLY A 80 -10.56 -4.18 -15.55
C GLY A 80 -11.44 -5.10 -16.41
N ARG A 81 -12.50 -4.55 -17.02
CA ARG A 81 -13.62 -5.31 -17.62
C ARG A 81 -13.22 -6.14 -18.86
N SER A 82 -13.47 -7.45 -18.82
CA SER A 82 -13.42 -8.32 -20.00
C SER A 82 -14.80 -8.46 -20.66
N THR A 83 -14.84 -8.53 -21.98
CA THR A 83 -16.07 -8.65 -22.81
C THR A 83 -16.40 -10.08 -23.22
N THR A 84 -15.50 -11.05 -22.99
CA THR A 84 -15.69 -12.45 -23.39
C THR A 84 -16.43 -13.24 -22.32
N ALA A 85 -17.43 -14.04 -22.72
CA ALA A 85 -18.31 -14.76 -21.80
C ALA A 85 -17.59 -15.75 -20.84
N SER A 86 -16.38 -16.18 -21.18
CA SER A 86 -15.48 -17.03 -20.39
C SER A 86 -14.59 -16.26 -19.40
N LEU A 87 -14.63 -14.93 -19.42
CA LEU A 87 -13.90 -14.00 -18.56
C LEU A 87 -14.85 -13.03 -17.83
N LYS A 88 -16.12 -13.44 -17.63
CA LYS A 88 -17.24 -12.64 -17.08
C LYS A 88 -17.03 -12.04 -15.68
N TYR A 89 -15.88 -12.23 -15.04
CA TYR A 89 -15.71 -11.89 -13.64
C TYR A 89 -14.44 -11.13 -13.31
N SER A 90 -13.87 -10.40 -14.26
CA SER A 90 -13.30 -9.11 -13.89
C SER A 90 -14.44 -8.09 -13.75
N ARG A 91 -15.34 -8.35 -12.76
CA ARG A 91 -15.88 -7.21 -11.99
C ARG A 91 -14.64 -6.39 -11.67
N ASN A 92 -14.74 -5.08 -11.83
CA ASN A 92 -13.76 -4.10 -11.34
C ASN A 92 -13.00 -4.77 -10.23
N VAL A 93 -11.66 -4.77 -10.26
CA VAL A 93 -10.96 -5.01 -9.00
C VAL A 93 -11.74 -4.13 -8.03
N ALA A 94 -12.55 -4.74 -7.17
CA ALA A 94 -13.23 -4.03 -6.12
C ALA A 94 -12.11 -3.90 -5.11
N THR A 95 -11.01 -3.28 -5.56
CA THR A 95 -10.19 -2.44 -4.77
C THR A 95 -11.20 -1.44 -4.22
N GLY A 96 -11.85 -1.79 -3.11
CA GLY A 96 -11.81 -0.84 -2.02
C GLY A 96 -10.32 -0.62 -1.83
N ALA A 97 -9.73 0.35 -2.57
CA ALA A 97 -8.29 0.50 -2.68
C ALA A 97 -7.83 0.89 -1.28
N GLY A 98 -7.42 -0.09 -0.49
CA GLY A 98 -7.16 0.03 0.94
C GLY A 98 -8.38 -0.03 1.87
N GLN A 99 -9.58 -0.44 1.43
CA GLN A 99 -10.77 -0.29 2.28
C GLN A 99 -10.72 -1.40 3.32
N ALA A 100 -10.59 -1.01 4.57
CA ALA A 100 -10.40 -1.92 5.67
C ALA A 100 -11.37 -1.55 6.78
N ASP A 101 -12.30 -2.47 7.03
CA ASP A 101 -13.21 -2.35 8.17
C ASP A 101 -12.46 -2.60 9.49
N ILE A 102 -13.18 -2.41 10.59
CA ILE A 102 -12.67 -2.73 11.93
C ILE A 102 -12.21 -4.19 11.95
N GLY A 103 -11.02 -4.41 12.48
CA GLY A 103 -10.44 -5.73 12.68
C GLY A 103 -9.79 -6.37 11.45
N MET A 104 -9.78 -5.72 10.30
CA MET A 104 -9.12 -6.26 9.09
C MET A 104 -7.62 -5.94 9.07
N ASP A 105 -6.77 -6.90 9.39
CA ASP A 105 -5.30 -6.82 9.25
C ASP A 105 -4.79 -7.37 7.90
N THR A 106 -5.70 -7.74 7.00
CA THR A 106 -5.42 -8.27 5.66
C THR A 106 -5.59 -7.24 4.53
N SER A 107 -6.04 -6.03 4.84
CA SER A 107 -6.31 -4.98 3.85
C SER A 107 -6.10 -3.58 4.44
N GLY A 108 -5.94 -2.60 3.55
CA GLY A 108 -5.73 -1.21 3.96
C GLY A 108 -4.36 -1.01 4.60
N ILE A 109 -4.26 0.05 5.39
CA ILE A 109 -3.07 0.34 6.17
C ILE A 109 -2.93 -0.73 7.24
N VAL A 110 -1.76 -1.34 7.30
CA VAL A 110 -1.36 -2.31 8.32
C VAL A 110 -0.06 -1.86 8.97
N ILE A 111 0.22 -2.39 10.15
CA ILE A 111 1.44 -2.05 10.91
C ILE A 111 2.19 -3.29 11.36
N GLY A 112 3.49 -3.12 11.55
CA GLY A 112 4.40 -4.19 11.90
C GLY A 112 5.54 -3.76 12.82
N SER A 113 6.30 -4.76 13.26
CA SER A 113 7.50 -4.63 14.06
C SER A 113 8.78 -4.91 13.25
N GLY A 114 8.67 -5.01 11.92
CA GLY A 114 9.80 -5.23 11.03
C GLY A 114 10.76 -4.03 10.97
N THR A 115 12.05 -4.32 10.94
CA THR A 115 13.13 -3.31 10.91
C THR A 115 14.05 -3.44 9.69
N THR A 116 13.87 -4.48 8.88
CA THR A 116 14.64 -4.68 7.65
C THR A 116 14.14 -3.73 6.58
N ALA A 117 15.05 -2.91 6.05
CA ALA A 117 14.79 -1.95 4.98
C ALA A 117 13.99 -2.61 3.83
N PRO A 118 12.95 -1.94 3.32
CA PRO A 118 12.11 -2.51 2.28
C PRO A 118 12.90 -2.72 0.98
N SER A 119 12.51 -3.75 0.23
CA SER A 119 12.91 -3.97 -1.15
C SER A 119 11.69 -3.83 -2.06
N ARG A 120 11.88 -3.34 -3.29
CA ARG A 120 10.79 -3.25 -4.29
C ARG A 120 10.16 -4.61 -4.60
N THR A 121 10.86 -5.69 -4.26
CA THR A 121 10.43 -7.06 -4.51
C THR A 121 9.61 -7.68 -3.39
N ASP A 122 9.51 -7.00 -2.25
CA ASP A 122 8.73 -7.49 -1.11
C ASP A 122 7.27 -7.65 -1.50
N TYR A 123 6.68 -8.70 -0.94
CA TYR A 123 5.29 -9.10 -1.20
C TYR A 123 4.46 -9.17 0.08
N ALA A 124 5.11 -9.12 1.24
CA ALA A 124 4.51 -9.09 2.55
C ALA A 124 5.25 -8.15 3.49
N MET A 125 4.58 -7.74 4.57
CA MET A 125 5.21 -7.13 5.75
C MET A 125 6.26 -8.09 6.31
N GLN A 126 7.36 -7.58 6.86
CA GLN A 126 8.35 -8.45 7.49
C GLN A 126 7.78 -9.07 8.77
N SER A 127 7.08 -8.28 9.58
CA SER A 127 6.50 -8.75 10.83
C SER A 127 5.21 -8.00 11.12
N LEU A 128 4.11 -8.46 10.52
CA LEU A 128 2.77 -7.92 10.75
C LEU A 128 2.37 -8.08 12.23
N ILE A 129 1.87 -7.01 12.84
CA ILE A 129 1.23 -7.08 14.16
C ILE A 129 -0.25 -7.44 13.92
N PRO A 130 -0.74 -8.61 14.34
CA PRO A 130 -2.11 -9.03 14.04
C PRO A 130 -3.16 -8.19 14.77
N HIS A 131 -4.37 -8.19 14.24
CA HIS A 131 -5.51 -7.60 14.93
C HIS A 131 -5.84 -8.36 16.23
N GLY A 132 -6.07 -7.61 17.32
CA GLY A 132 -6.64 -8.14 18.56
C GLY A 132 -6.40 -7.24 19.77
N THR A 133 -6.57 -7.82 20.96
CA THR A 133 -6.36 -7.15 22.25
C THR A 133 -5.40 -7.91 23.16
N GLY A 134 -4.92 -9.08 22.73
CA GLY A 134 -3.94 -9.89 23.46
C GLY A 134 -2.51 -9.34 23.35
N ALA A 135 -1.59 -10.03 24.03
CA ALA A 135 -0.17 -9.71 23.94
C ALA A 135 0.33 -9.83 22.48
N GLY A 136 1.09 -8.84 22.02
CA GLY A 136 1.56 -8.80 20.63
C GLY A 136 0.50 -8.43 19.59
N GLN A 137 -0.71 -8.05 20.01
CA GLN A 137 -1.82 -7.69 19.11
C GLN A 137 -2.24 -6.24 19.31
N ILE A 138 -2.82 -5.62 18.28
CA ILE A 138 -3.36 -4.26 18.36
C ILE A 138 -4.73 -4.19 17.70
N THR A 139 -5.60 -3.29 18.17
CA THR A 139 -6.93 -3.12 17.57
C THR A 139 -6.83 -2.26 16.32
N TYR A 140 -7.31 -2.80 15.20
CA TYR A 140 -7.34 -2.15 13.89
C TYR A 140 -8.69 -1.47 13.74
N ASN A 141 -8.74 -0.14 13.74
CA ASN A 141 -10.00 0.58 13.53
C ASN A 141 -10.33 0.67 12.04
N ARG A 142 -11.52 1.19 11.71
CA ARG A 142 -11.92 1.40 10.31
C ARG A 142 -10.99 2.41 9.65
N GLN A 143 -10.52 2.10 8.45
CA GLN A 143 -9.77 3.03 7.62
C GLN A 143 -10.70 4.08 7.00
N THR A 144 -10.22 5.32 6.92
CA THR A 144 -10.91 6.44 6.27
C THR A 144 -10.14 6.97 5.07
N TYR A 145 -10.87 7.69 4.22
CA TYR A 145 -10.44 8.26 2.97
C TYR A 145 -10.83 9.73 2.94
N GLU A 146 -9.93 10.55 2.42
CA GLU A 146 -10.14 11.98 2.38
C GLU A 146 -9.48 12.54 1.12
N GLU A 147 -10.27 13.21 0.30
CA GLU A 147 -9.73 14.09 -0.73
C GLU A 147 -9.24 15.38 -0.04
N LEU A 148 -7.96 15.73 -0.24
CA LEU A 148 -7.38 16.92 0.39
C LEU A 148 -7.48 18.14 -0.53
N ASN A 149 -7.24 17.93 -1.83
CA ASN A 149 -7.39 18.91 -2.90
C ASN A 149 -7.42 18.18 -4.26
N GLU A 150 -7.51 18.95 -5.34
CA GLU A 150 -7.58 18.47 -6.73
C GLU A 150 -6.47 17.47 -7.12
N TYR A 151 -5.29 17.56 -6.49
CA TYR A 151 -4.11 16.75 -6.83
C TYR A 151 -3.65 15.86 -5.66
N SER A 152 -4.46 15.68 -4.60
CA SER A 152 -4.04 14.82 -3.49
C SER A 152 -5.19 14.22 -2.67
N PHE A 153 -4.92 13.03 -2.15
CA PHE A 153 -5.82 12.32 -1.24
C PHE A 153 -5.04 11.63 -0.13
N ARG A 154 -5.74 11.27 0.94
CA ARG A 154 -5.18 10.67 2.14
C ARG A 154 -5.95 9.43 2.57
N LEU A 155 -5.19 8.41 2.92
CA LEU A 155 -5.64 7.23 3.65
C LEU A 155 -5.26 7.38 5.12
N THR A 156 -6.19 7.13 6.03
CA THR A 156 -5.93 7.22 7.48
C THR A 156 -6.44 5.97 8.19
N ARG A 157 -5.63 5.40 9.08
CA ARG A 157 -6.09 4.35 9.99
C ARG A 157 -5.56 4.54 11.39
N GLU A 158 -6.41 4.27 12.37
CA GLU A 158 -6.07 4.34 13.78
C GLU A 158 -5.91 2.94 14.37
N PHE A 159 -4.93 2.81 15.25
CA PHE A 159 -4.59 1.58 15.95
C PHE A 159 -4.58 1.83 17.44
N THR A 160 -5.35 1.03 18.19
CA THR A 160 -5.50 1.19 19.64
C THR A 160 -4.96 -0.04 20.35
N ASN A 161 -4.10 0.18 21.34
CA ASN A 161 -3.47 -0.87 22.12
C ASN A 161 -4.17 -1.02 23.47
N ALA A 162 -4.92 -2.11 23.64
CA ALA A 162 -5.53 -2.47 24.92
C ALA A 162 -4.68 -3.48 25.74
N GLY A 163 -3.60 -4.01 25.15
CA GLY A 163 -2.73 -5.01 25.75
C GLY A 163 -1.52 -4.41 26.45
N SER A 164 -0.38 -5.12 26.44
CA SER A 164 0.91 -4.61 26.89
C SER A 164 1.52 -3.64 25.88
N ASP A 165 2.56 -2.90 26.26
CA ASP A 165 3.31 -2.03 25.34
C ASP A 165 3.78 -2.80 24.08
N LEU A 166 3.69 -2.13 22.93
CA LEU A 166 4.02 -2.69 21.61
C LEU A 166 4.94 -1.77 20.84
N ASN A 167 5.94 -2.34 20.18
CA ASN A 167 6.85 -1.60 19.31
C ASN A 167 6.38 -1.71 17.86
N VAL A 168 6.13 -0.57 17.24
CA VAL A 168 5.76 -0.43 15.82
C VAL A 168 6.90 0.26 15.10
N SER A 169 7.41 -0.36 14.04
CA SER A 169 8.52 0.16 13.23
C SER A 169 8.30 0.00 11.72
N GLU A 170 7.14 -0.53 11.34
CA GLU A 170 6.79 -0.83 9.97
C GLU A 170 5.34 -0.43 9.69
N ALA A 171 5.07 0.10 8.51
CA ALA A 171 3.72 0.29 7.98
C ALA A 171 3.66 -0.23 6.54
N GLY A 172 2.48 -0.66 6.12
CA GLY A 172 2.25 -1.06 4.75
C GLY A 172 0.83 -0.80 4.31
N LEU A 173 0.59 -0.94 3.01
CA LEU A 173 -0.73 -0.83 2.41
C LEU A 173 -1.02 -2.11 1.61
N TYR A 174 -1.96 -2.91 2.10
CA TYR A 174 -2.46 -4.06 1.37
C TYR A 174 -3.68 -3.72 0.54
N ASN A 175 -3.69 -4.25 -0.68
CA ASN A 175 -4.84 -4.29 -1.56
C ASN A 175 -5.43 -5.71 -1.59
N LEU A 176 -6.75 -5.83 -1.50
CA LEU A 176 -7.44 -7.08 -1.79
C LEU A 176 -7.73 -7.14 -3.29
N THR A 177 -7.05 -8.06 -3.97
CA THR A 177 -7.18 -8.25 -5.42
C THR A 177 -7.91 -9.56 -5.71
N LEU A 178 -9.02 -9.46 -6.42
CA LEU A 178 -9.71 -10.60 -7.02
C LEU A 178 -8.94 -11.02 -8.28
N VAL A 179 -8.45 -12.25 -8.33
CA VAL A 179 -7.62 -12.74 -9.47
C VAL A 179 -8.43 -13.64 -10.41
N ASN A 180 -9.40 -14.38 -9.87
CA ASN A 180 -10.35 -15.23 -10.59
C ASN A 180 -11.73 -15.13 -9.93
N SER A 181 -12.72 -15.93 -10.34
CA SER A 181 -14.12 -15.81 -9.90
C SER A 181 -14.33 -15.82 -8.39
N ASP A 182 -13.48 -16.49 -7.63
CA ASP A 182 -13.74 -16.78 -6.21
C ASP A 182 -12.54 -16.54 -5.28
N SER A 183 -11.37 -16.17 -5.83
CA SER A 183 -10.14 -16.04 -5.05
C SER A 183 -9.68 -14.59 -4.91
N VAL A 184 -9.76 -14.09 -3.68
CA VAL A 184 -9.24 -12.78 -3.26
C VAL A 184 -7.90 -12.97 -2.57
N TYR A 185 -6.90 -12.21 -3.00
CA TYR A 185 -5.54 -12.27 -2.47
C TYR A 185 -5.07 -10.91 -1.97
N GLN A 186 -4.23 -10.94 -0.94
CA GLN A 186 -3.61 -9.76 -0.35
C GLN A 186 -2.36 -9.41 -1.16
N ILE A 187 -2.34 -8.22 -1.73
CA ILE A 187 -1.24 -7.72 -2.54
C ILE A 187 -0.65 -6.49 -1.85
N LEU A 188 0.63 -6.56 -1.47
CA LEU A 188 1.32 -5.44 -0.84
C LEU A 188 1.65 -4.35 -1.87
N PHE A 189 1.18 -3.12 -1.63
CA PHE A 189 1.42 -1.97 -2.50
C PHE A 189 2.51 -1.04 -1.97
N LEU A 190 2.51 -0.80 -0.66
CA LEU A 190 3.49 0.05 0.03
C LEU A 190 4.05 -0.72 1.22
N ARG A 191 5.32 -0.49 1.53
CA ARG A 191 6.01 -1.00 2.72
C ARG A 191 7.07 0.02 3.13
N ASP A 192 6.99 0.45 4.37
CA ASP A 192 7.83 1.48 4.94
C ASP A 192 8.37 1.03 6.28
N VAL A 193 9.65 1.30 6.51
CA VAL A 193 10.28 1.11 7.82
C VAL A 193 10.65 2.47 8.39
N PHE A 194 10.46 2.63 9.70
CA PHE A 194 10.71 3.89 10.40
C PHE A 194 11.22 3.66 11.80
N THR A 195 11.72 4.73 12.43
CA THR A 195 12.18 4.72 13.81
C THR A 195 11.11 4.15 14.73
N THR A 196 11.45 3.12 15.50
CA THR A 196 10.52 2.42 16.38
C THR A 196 9.74 3.37 17.28
N VAL A 197 8.42 3.22 17.24
CA VAL A 197 7.45 3.88 18.09
C VAL A 197 6.87 2.87 19.07
N THR A 198 6.98 3.15 20.36
CA THR A 198 6.28 2.38 21.39
C THR A 198 4.85 2.90 21.54
N VAL A 199 3.87 2.03 21.29
CA VAL A 199 2.46 2.26 21.56
C VAL A 199 2.17 1.67 22.93
N THR A 200 2.08 2.55 23.93
CA THR A 200 1.83 2.13 25.32
C THR A 200 0.43 1.55 25.50
N ALA A 201 0.26 0.68 26.48
CA ALA A 201 -1.04 0.17 26.89
C ALA A 201 -2.06 1.31 27.10
N GLY A 202 -3.30 1.11 26.67
CA GLY A 202 -4.39 2.09 26.75
C GLY A 202 -4.28 3.28 25.79
N ASN A 203 -3.25 3.33 24.93
CA ASN A 203 -3.05 4.41 23.97
C ASN A 203 -3.23 3.92 22.54
N GLY A 204 -3.01 4.80 21.57
CA GLY A 204 -3.05 4.45 20.16
C GLY A 204 -2.21 5.37 19.29
N ILE A 205 -2.07 4.97 18.04
CA ILE A 205 -1.44 5.74 16.99
C ILE A 205 -2.36 5.87 15.78
N ARG A 206 -2.10 6.89 14.97
CA ARG A 206 -2.72 7.11 13.67
C ARG A 206 -1.64 7.03 12.62
N VAL A 207 -1.88 6.24 11.59
CA VAL A 207 -1.00 6.13 10.41
C VAL A 207 -1.72 6.71 9.20
N ARG A 208 -0.99 7.50 8.42
CA ARG A 208 -1.48 8.17 7.22
C ARG A 208 -0.54 7.94 6.06
N TYR A 209 -1.13 7.63 4.91
CA TYR A 209 -0.47 7.79 3.62
C TYR A 209 -1.16 8.91 2.85
N THR A 210 -0.39 9.93 2.46
CA THR A 210 -0.87 11.01 1.60
C THR A 210 -0.26 10.86 0.23
N PHE A 211 -1.10 10.81 -0.80
CA PHE A 211 -0.70 10.72 -2.19
C PHE A 211 -0.91 12.08 -2.85
N SER A 212 0.11 12.59 -3.53
CA SER A 212 0.07 13.88 -4.22
C SER A 212 0.69 13.76 -5.62
N PHE A 213 0.15 14.48 -6.59
CA PHE A 213 0.53 14.41 -8.01
C PHE A 213 0.96 15.78 -8.56
#